data_AF-A0AAE2D3Z8-F1
#
_entry.id   AF-A0AAE2D3Z8-F1
#
_cell.length_a   1.000
_cell.length_b   1.000
_cell.length_c   1.000
_cell.angle_alpha   90.00
_cell.angle_beta   90.00
_cell.angle_gamma   90.00
#
_symmetry.space_group_name_H-M   'P 1'
#
loop_
_entity.id
_entity.type
_entity.pdbx_description
1 polymer ?
#
loop_
_entity_poly.entity_id
_entity_poly.type
_entity_poly.pdbx_seq_one_letter_code
_entity_poly.pdbx_strand_id
1 'polypeptide(L)'
;MNSKSLGRPVVLKSQLYALLNNRNKVESQLSDMQKSQKIRLLYIDDEIDDCIGIMKSDDFVNSFRDFSIDESTLLERFAEFTSQKYHHLSLCKRITSENFSDNEISILVQNGALTIKSENSWYISTPYLGNFIRAYKAGQRGLLTLVKRTRFKELLLSEIFHRNLGKCAYLGHMYHLLAHLGAGTLNSIETSSGLVIRM
;
A
#
# COMPACT_ATOMS: atom_id res chain seq x y z
N MET A 1 -6.45 2.15 -17.16
CA MET A 1 -7.04 1.35 -16.07
C MET A 1 -8.00 2.24 -15.30
N ASN A 2 -9.20 1.71 -15.01
CA ASN A 2 -10.25 2.39 -14.25
C ASN A 2 -9.96 2.28 -12.74
N SER A 3 -10.39 3.23 -11.91
CA SER A 3 -10.13 3.20 -10.45
C SER A 3 -10.60 1.90 -9.78
N LYS A 4 -11.66 1.28 -10.32
CA LYS A 4 -12.17 -0.04 -9.93
C LYS A 4 -11.13 -1.17 -9.98
N SER A 5 -10.09 -1.06 -10.82
CA SER A 5 -9.05 -2.08 -10.94
C SER A 5 -7.99 -2.05 -9.84
N LEU A 6 -7.98 -1.02 -8.99
CA LEU A 6 -7.05 -0.87 -7.87
C LEU A 6 -7.57 -1.49 -6.57
N GLY A 7 -8.81 -1.98 -6.57
CA GLY A 7 -9.47 -2.53 -5.40
C GLY A 7 -9.89 -1.47 -4.39
N ARG A 8 -9.95 -1.88 -3.12
CA ARG A 8 -10.34 -1.02 -2.00
C ARG A 8 -9.21 -0.07 -1.58
N PRO A 9 -9.50 1.04 -0.87
CA PRO A 9 -8.50 2.04 -0.52
C PRO A 9 -7.39 1.48 0.37
N VAL A 10 -6.14 1.81 0.02
CA VAL A 10 -4.94 1.55 0.82
C VAL A 10 -4.30 2.90 1.14
N VAL A 11 -3.90 3.11 2.39
CA VAL A 11 -3.15 4.29 2.85
C VAL A 11 -1.73 3.85 3.17
N LEU A 12 -0.73 4.65 2.81
CA LEU A 12 0.65 4.33 3.17
C LEU A 12 1.00 4.94 4.51
N LYS A 13 1.76 4.19 5.29
CA LYS A 13 2.29 4.62 6.58
C LYS A 13 3.10 5.92 6.47
N SER A 14 3.89 6.07 5.41
CA SER A 14 4.63 7.30 5.09
C SER A 14 3.69 8.52 4.93
N GLN A 15 2.53 8.37 4.31
CA GLN A 15 1.58 9.48 4.19
C GLN A 15 1.10 9.98 5.56
N LEU A 16 0.90 9.06 6.51
CA LEU A 16 0.54 9.43 7.88
C LEU A 16 1.68 10.17 8.57
N TYR A 17 2.94 9.79 8.34
CA TYR A 17 4.09 10.53 8.87
C TYR A 17 4.20 11.96 8.30
N ALA A 18 3.80 12.17 7.04
CA ALA A 18 3.78 13.50 6.45
C ALA A 18 2.67 14.38 7.05
N LEU A 19 1.49 13.79 7.30
CA LEU A 19 0.32 14.52 7.81
C LEU A 19 0.38 14.76 9.32
N LEU A 20 0.91 13.79 10.06
CA LEU A 20 1.01 13.79 11.51
C LEU A 20 2.50 13.89 11.82
N ASN A 21 2.96 15.10 12.12
CA ASN A 21 4.36 15.43 12.41
C ASN A 21 4.87 14.83 13.75
N ASN A 22 4.55 13.56 14.01
CA ASN A 22 4.88 12.78 15.18
C ASN A 22 4.82 11.28 14.84
N ARG A 23 5.95 10.72 14.38
CA ARG A 23 6.07 9.31 13.99
C ARG A 23 5.72 8.35 15.14
N ASN A 24 6.16 8.64 16.36
CA ASN A 24 5.89 7.79 17.53
C ASN A 24 4.39 7.67 17.82
N LYS A 25 3.64 8.77 17.68
CA LYS A 25 2.18 8.76 17.84
C LYS A 25 1.51 7.94 16.74
N VAL A 26 1.97 8.06 15.49
CA VAL A 26 1.48 7.23 14.38
C VAL A 26 1.73 5.74 14.69
N GLU A 27 2.93 5.37 15.10
CA GLU A 27 3.25 3.98 15.47
C GLU A 27 2.36 3.44 16.58
N SER A 28 2.20 4.20 17.67
CA SER A 28 1.36 3.80 18.79
C SER A 28 -0.09 3.60 18.35
N GLN A 29 -0.65 4.55 17.60
CA GLN A 29 -2.05 4.48 17.16
C GLN A 29 -2.28 3.35 16.16
N LEU A 30 -1.36 3.12 15.23
CA LEU A 30 -1.45 1.98 14.31
C LEU A 30 -1.35 0.65 15.04
N SER A 31 -0.47 0.54 16.04
CA SER A 31 -0.38 -0.64 16.89
C SER A 31 -1.70 -0.92 17.63
N ASP A 32 -2.32 0.11 18.20
CA ASP A 32 -3.60 -0.01 18.90
C ASP A 32 -4.75 -0.36 17.95
N MET A 33 -4.78 0.22 16.75
CA MET A 33 -5.74 -0.13 15.71
C MET A 33 -5.56 -1.55 15.18
N GLN A 34 -4.32 -2.04 15.10
CA GLN A 34 -4.03 -3.42 14.71
C GLN A 34 -4.43 -4.41 15.83
N LYS A 35 -4.12 -4.11 17.09
CA LYS A 35 -4.54 -4.92 18.26
C LYS A 35 -6.06 -5.00 18.38
N SER A 36 -6.74 -3.88 18.13
CA SER A 36 -8.22 -3.82 18.08
C SER A 36 -8.81 -4.28 16.74
N GLN A 37 -7.97 -4.81 15.84
CA GLN A 37 -8.37 -5.42 14.57
C GLN A 37 -9.17 -4.50 13.64
N LYS A 38 -9.00 -3.17 13.77
CA LYS A 38 -9.66 -2.17 12.92
C LYS A 38 -8.95 -2.01 11.57
N ILE A 39 -7.67 -2.35 11.51
CA ILE A 39 -6.84 -2.24 10.31
C ILE A 39 -6.05 -3.52 10.06
N ARG A 40 -5.66 -3.66 8.80
CA ARG A 40 -4.69 -4.62 8.27
C ARG A 40 -3.46 -3.87 7.79
N LEU A 41 -2.29 -4.38 8.14
CA LEU A 41 -1.05 -3.98 7.50
C LEU A 41 -0.82 -4.87 6.28
N LEU A 42 -0.32 -4.27 5.20
CA LEU A 42 0.05 -4.94 3.95
C LEU A 42 1.50 -4.60 3.65
N TYR A 43 2.27 -5.61 3.26
CA TYR A 43 3.61 -5.39 2.77
C TYR A 43 3.55 -4.82 1.35
N ILE A 44 4.05 -3.61 1.16
CA ILE A 44 4.21 -3.01 -0.16
C ILE A 44 5.66 -3.16 -0.54
N ASP A 45 5.92 -4.07 -1.48
CA ASP A 45 7.24 -4.20 -2.08
C ASP A 45 7.59 -2.90 -2.81
N ASP A 46 8.43 -2.05 -2.21
CA ASP A 46 8.96 -0.83 -2.82
C ASP A 46 10.44 -0.68 -2.49
N GLU A 47 11.19 -0.01 -3.38
CA GLU A 47 12.63 0.24 -3.21
C GLU A 47 12.91 1.28 -2.11
N ILE A 48 11.86 1.94 -1.62
CA ILE A 48 11.88 2.86 -0.50
C ILE A 48 11.54 2.05 0.76
N ASP A 49 12.52 1.96 1.67
CA ASP A 49 12.51 1.07 2.84
C ASP A 49 11.18 1.12 3.64
N ASP A 50 10.71 -0.07 4.05
CA ASP A 50 9.52 -0.29 4.88
C ASP A 50 8.21 0.36 4.38
N CYS A 51 7.92 0.27 3.07
CA CYS A 51 6.59 0.65 2.58
C CYS A 51 5.51 -0.30 3.13
N ILE A 52 4.83 0.16 4.18
CA ILE A 52 3.67 -0.52 4.76
C ILE A 52 2.39 0.18 4.29
N GLY A 53 1.53 -0.61 3.66
CA GLY A 53 0.15 -0.25 3.35
C GLY A 53 -0.75 -0.54 4.53
N ILE A 54 -1.78 0.27 4.69
CA ILE A 54 -2.78 0.19 5.74
C ILE A 54 -4.14 0.14 5.06
N MET A 55 -4.93 -0.87 5.40
CA MET A 55 -6.30 -1.01 4.93
C MET A 55 -7.22 -1.19 6.13
N LYS A 56 -8.46 -0.71 6.06
CA LYS A 56 -9.46 -1.08 7.06
C LYS A 56 -9.72 -2.58 6.99
N SER A 57 -9.99 -3.21 8.12
CA SER A 57 -10.27 -4.66 8.15
C SER A 57 -11.49 -5.04 7.31
N ASP A 58 -12.54 -4.21 7.32
CA ASP A 58 -13.73 -4.43 6.50
C ASP A 58 -13.41 -4.31 5.00
N ASP A 59 -12.61 -3.32 4.62
CA ASP A 59 -12.15 -3.15 3.23
C ASP A 59 -11.29 -4.33 2.78
N PHE A 60 -10.46 -4.88 3.68
CA PHE A 60 -9.68 -6.08 3.42
C PHE A 60 -10.59 -7.27 3.12
N VAL A 61 -11.59 -7.56 3.96
CA VAL A 61 -12.55 -8.65 3.70
C VAL A 61 -13.33 -8.40 2.41
N ASN A 62 -13.85 -7.19 2.22
CA ASN A 62 -14.62 -6.84 1.04
C ASN A 62 -13.78 -6.88 -0.25
N SER A 63 -12.46 -6.72 -0.16
CA SER A 63 -11.59 -6.86 -1.33
C SER A 63 -11.60 -8.28 -1.92
N PHE A 64 -11.81 -9.31 -1.11
CA PHE A 64 -11.98 -10.69 -1.61
C PHE A 64 -13.36 -10.90 -2.24
N ARG A 65 -14.40 -10.26 -1.70
CA ARG A 65 -15.76 -10.32 -2.26
C ARG A 65 -15.87 -9.61 -3.61
N ASP A 66 -15.16 -8.49 -3.76
CA ASP A 66 -15.10 -7.76 -5.03
C ASP A 66 -14.32 -8.55 -6.10
N PHE A 67 -13.41 -9.42 -5.66
CA PHE A 67 -12.57 -10.24 -6.53
C PHE A 67 -13.32 -11.50 -6.98
N SER A 68 -14.19 -11.32 -7.98
CA SER A 68 -15.00 -12.39 -8.57
C SER A 68 -14.14 -13.34 -9.42
N ILE A 69 -13.91 -14.55 -8.93
CA ILE A 69 -13.31 -15.67 -9.66
C ILE A 69 -14.03 -16.99 -9.31
N ASP A 70 -13.78 -18.04 -10.10
CA ASP A 70 -14.36 -19.38 -9.91
C ASP A 70 -14.02 -20.01 -8.53
N GLU A 71 -12.95 -19.53 -7.88
CA GLU A 71 -12.45 -20.00 -6.58
C GLU A 71 -12.95 -19.15 -5.39
N SER A 72 -14.10 -18.47 -5.55
CA SER A 72 -14.69 -17.57 -4.55
C SER A 72 -14.77 -18.18 -3.14
N THR A 73 -15.11 -19.47 -3.02
CA THR A 73 -15.24 -20.17 -1.73
C THR A 73 -13.91 -20.27 -0.96
N LEU A 74 -12.79 -20.49 -1.66
CA LEU A 74 -11.46 -20.54 -1.04
C LEU A 74 -11.03 -19.14 -0.56
N LEU A 75 -11.27 -18.12 -1.38
CA LEU A 75 -10.93 -16.74 -1.04
C LEU A 75 -11.78 -16.22 0.13
N GLU A 76 -13.06 -16.57 0.19
CA GLU A 76 -13.92 -16.27 1.34
C GLU A 76 -13.43 -16.96 2.61
N ARG A 77 -13.13 -18.28 2.53
CA ARG A 77 -12.57 -19.02 3.67
C ARG A 77 -11.24 -18.43 4.15
N PHE A 78 -10.39 -17.98 3.23
CA PHE A 78 -9.14 -17.31 3.55
C PHE A 78 -9.37 -15.94 4.22
N ALA A 79 -10.31 -15.16 3.69
CA ALA A 79 -10.69 -13.87 4.28
C ALA A 79 -11.23 -14.03 5.70
N GLU A 80 -12.06 -15.06 5.95
CA GLU A 80 -12.56 -15.40 7.29
C GLU A 80 -11.43 -15.85 8.23
N PHE A 81 -10.57 -16.76 7.78
CA PHE A 81 -9.43 -17.24 8.56
C PHE A 81 -8.53 -16.09 9.00
N THR A 82 -8.14 -15.23 8.07
CA THR A 82 -7.29 -14.07 8.38
C THR A 82 -8.05 -13.03 9.21
N SER A 83 -9.37 -12.90 9.05
CA SER A 83 -10.18 -11.90 9.77
C SER A 83 -10.63 -12.30 11.17
N GLN A 84 -10.64 -13.58 11.51
CA GLN A 84 -11.11 -14.05 12.81
C GLN A 84 -10.04 -14.76 13.62
N LYS A 85 -9.13 -15.49 12.95
CA LYS A 85 -8.18 -16.39 13.62
C LYS A 85 -6.75 -15.88 13.59
N TYR A 86 -6.35 -15.16 12.54
CA TYR A 86 -4.93 -14.84 12.33
C TYR A 86 -4.68 -13.41 11.83
N HIS A 87 -4.13 -12.55 12.71
CA HIS A 87 -4.03 -11.12 12.43
C HIS A 87 -2.64 -10.57 12.11
N HIS A 88 -1.65 -11.44 12.00
CA HIS A 88 -0.29 -11.01 11.69
C HIS A 88 -0.10 -10.69 10.20
N LEU A 89 0.97 -9.98 9.88
CA LEU A 89 1.32 -9.57 8.51
C LEU A 89 1.72 -10.76 7.62
N SER A 90 2.24 -11.83 8.22
CA SER A 90 2.76 -12.99 7.49
C SER A 90 2.38 -14.32 8.11
N LEU A 91 2.27 -15.35 7.28
CA LEU A 91 2.04 -16.75 7.63
C LEU A 91 3.30 -17.58 7.36
N CYS A 92 3.65 -18.47 8.29
CA CYS A 92 4.65 -19.50 8.06
C CYS A 92 3.99 -20.81 7.61
N LYS A 93 4.75 -21.67 6.92
CA LYS A 93 4.27 -22.96 6.38
C LYS A 93 3.51 -23.82 7.37
N ARG A 94 3.96 -23.91 8.63
CA ARG A 94 3.25 -24.70 9.64
C ARG A 94 1.78 -24.28 9.75
N ILE A 95 1.52 -22.99 9.96
CA ILE A 95 0.16 -22.46 10.15
C ILE A 95 -0.63 -22.53 8.84
N THR A 96 0.02 -22.22 7.71
CA THR A 96 -0.66 -22.27 6.41
C THR A 96 -1.10 -23.70 6.07
N SER A 97 -0.22 -24.69 6.21
CA SER A 97 -0.51 -26.10 5.89
C SER A 97 -1.51 -26.77 6.85
N GLU A 98 -1.67 -26.24 8.07
CA GLU A 98 -2.74 -26.68 8.99
C GLU A 98 -4.15 -26.24 8.53
N ASN A 99 -4.26 -25.22 7.67
CA ASN A 99 -5.53 -24.59 7.29
C ASN A 99 -5.84 -24.67 5.78
N PHE A 100 -4.82 -24.89 4.96
CA PHE A 100 -4.91 -24.91 3.49
C PHE A 100 -3.98 -25.97 2.91
N SER A 101 -4.46 -26.71 1.92
CA SER A 101 -3.65 -27.65 1.14
C SER A 101 -2.62 -26.93 0.26
N ASP A 102 -1.57 -27.62 -0.18
CA ASP A 102 -0.54 -27.03 -1.06
C ASP A 102 -1.11 -26.49 -2.38
N ASN A 103 -2.16 -27.12 -2.91
CA ASN A 103 -2.89 -26.63 -4.09
C ASN A 103 -3.62 -25.32 -3.79
N GLU A 104 -4.34 -25.25 -2.66
CA GLU A 104 -5.02 -24.03 -2.22
C GLU A 104 -4.03 -22.89 -1.92
N ILE A 105 -2.87 -23.20 -1.34
CA ILE A 105 -1.79 -22.21 -1.13
C ILE A 105 -1.31 -21.66 -2.48
N SER A 106 -1.12 -22.52 -3.47
CA SER A 106 -0.72 -22.11 -4.81
C SER A 106 -1.75 -21.18 -5.45
N ILE A 107 -3.04 -21.50 -5.30
CA ILE A 107 -4.15 -20.67 -5.75
C ILE A 107 -4.17 -19.30 -5.04
N LEU A 108 -3.99 -19.28 -3.72
CA LEU A 108 -3.94 -18.04 -2.93
C LEU A 108 -2.77 -17.13 -3.36
N VAL A 109 -1.63 -17.72 -3.72
CA VAL A 109 -0.48 -16.98 -4.27
C VAL A 109 -0.79 -16.45 -5.68
N GLN A 110 -1.35 -17.28 -6.56
CA GLN A 110 -1.69 -16.89 -7.93
C GLN A 110 -2.67 -15.73 -7.99
N ASN A 111 -3.66 -15.72 -7.08
CA ASN A 111 -4.65 -14.67 -6.97
C ASN A 111 -4.21 -13.47 -6.12
N GLY A 112 -2.99 -13.47 -5.57
CA GLY A 112 -2.45 -12.34 -4.80
C GLY A 112 -2.99 -12.20 -3.37
N ALA A 113 -3.77 -13.16 -2.89
CA ALA A 113 -4.18 -13.25 -1.48
C ALA A 113 -2.98 -13.52 -0.55
N LEU A 114 -1.99 -14.24 -1.06
CA LEU A 114 -0.67 -14.42 -0.46
C LEU A 114 0.41 -13.88 -1.40
N THR A 115 1.45 -13.29 -0.84
CA THR A 115 2.67 -12.94 -1.58
C THR A 115 3.89 -13.57 -0.92
N ILE A 116 4.89 -13.95 -1.71
CA ILE A 116 6.06 -14.68 -1.19
C ILE A 116 6.90 -13.73 -0.33
N LYS A 117 7.18 -14.15 0.92
CA LYS A 117 8.11 -13.46 1.82
C LYS A 117 9.49 -14.11 1.81
N SER A 118 9.51 -15.43 1.95
CA SER A 118 10.71 -16.26 1.91
C SER A 118 10.33 -17.70 1.59
N GLU A 119 11.31 -18.60 1.56
CA GLU A 119 11.01 -20.03 1.55
C GLU A 119 10.08 -20.36 2.72
N ASN A 120 8.95 -21.03 2.44
CA ASN A 120 7.98 -21.47 3.44
C ASN A 120 7.33 -20.33 4.27
N SER A 121 7.30 -19.10 3.75
CA SER A 121 6.68 -17.95 4.42
C SER A 121 6.06 -16.98 3.41
N TRP A 122 4.88 -16.47 3.73
CA TRP A 122 4.11 -15.58 2.86
C TRP A 122 3.60 -14.38 3.63
N TYR A 123 3.54 -13.22 2.99
CA TYR A 123 2.75 -12.11 3.47
C TYR A 123 1.27 -12.34 3.16
N ILE A 124 0.41 -11.96 4.11
CA ILE A 124 -1.03 -11.86 3.85
C ILE A 124 -1.27 -10.57 3.07
N SER A 125 -2.01 -10.70 1.97
CA SER A 125 -2.23 -9.65 0.97
C SER A 125 -3.70 -9.60 0.57
N THR A 126 -4.03 -8.66 -0.32
CA THR A 126 -5.33 -8.56 -1.01
C THR A 126 -5.14 -8.89 -2.50
N PRO A 127 -6.15 -9.49 -3.17
CA PRO A 127 -6.05 -9.83 -4.59
C PRO A 127 -5.70 -8.65 -5.52
N TYR A 128 -6.04 -7.42 -5.11
CA TYR A 128 -5.76 -6.21 -5.89
C TYR A 128 -4.38 -5.59 -5.62
N LEU A 129 -3.59 -6.14 -4.68
CA LEU A 129 -2.36 -5.50 -4.21
C LEU A 129 -1.37 -5.26 -5.35
N GLY A 130 -1.20 -6.24 -6.24
CA GLY A 130 -0.30 -6.10 -7.39
C GLY A 130 -0.68 -4.93 -8.31
N ASN A 131 -1.97 -4.71 -8.56
CA ASN A 131 -2.44 -3.58 -9.37
C ASN A 131 -2.18 -2.25 -8.67
N PHE A 132 -2.45 -2.20 -7.36
CA PHE A 132 -2.14 -1.05 -6.52
C PHE A 132 -0.64 -0.71 -6.54
N ILE A 133 0.24 -1.68 -6.31
CA ILE A 133 1.70 -1.49 -6.30
C ILE A 133 2.18 -0.93 -7.63
N ARG A 134 1.69 -1.46 -8.76
CA ARG A 134 2.06 -0.95 -10.09
C ARG A 134 1.65 0.51 -10.27
N ALA A 135 0.44 0.89 -9.86
CA ALA A 135 -0.02 2.27 -9.95
C ALA A 135 0.75 3.19 -8.99
N TYR A 136 1.05 2.71 -7.78
CA TYR A 136 1.84 3.41 -6.78
C TYR A 136 3.25 3.72 -7.29
N LYS A 137 4.00 2.69 -7.71
CA LYS A 137 5.37 2.84 -8.25
C LYS A 137 5.42 3.73 -9.49
N ALA A 138 4.42 3.64 -10.37
CA ALA A 138 4.34 4.50 -11.55
C ALA A 138 4.26 5.99 -11.17
N GLY A 139 3.40 6.34 -10.21
CA GLY A 139 3.27 7.73 -9.76
C GLY A 139 4.43 8.24 -8.91
N GLN A 140 5.05 7.38 -8.07
CA GLN A 140 6.28 7.73 -7.33
C GLN A 140 7.41 8.11 -8.30
N ARG A 141 7.66 7.24 -9.29
CA ARG A 141 8.66 7.50 -10.34
C ARG A 141 8.32 8.75 -11.15
N GLY A 142 7.05 8.94 -11.49
CA GLY A 142 6.55 10.09 -12.21
C GLY A 142 6.85 11.40 -11.48
N LEU A 143 6.47 11.48 -10.20
CA LEU A 143 6.68 12.67 -9.38
C LEU A 143 8.17 12.98 -9.19
N LEU A 144 8.98 11.99 -8.83
CA LEU A 144 10.43 12.19 -8.70
C LEU A 144 11.06 12.66 -10.01
N THR A 145 10.64 12.11 -11.15
CA THR A 145 11.15 12.51 -12.47
C THR A 145 10.83 13.97 -12.78
N LEU A 146 9.62 14.44 -12.43
CA LEU A 146 9.24 15.84 -12.61
C LEU A 146 10.15 16.76 -11.81
N VAL A 147 10.33 16.50 -10.52
CA VAL A 147 11.18 17.32 -9.65
C VAL A 147 12.65 17.25 -10.13
N LYS A 148 13.16 16.06 -10.48
CA LYS A 148 14.55 15.84 -10.93
C LYS A 148 14.94 16.63 -12.18
N ARG A 149 13.99 16.92 -13.06
CA ARG A 149 14.23 17.63 -14.33
C ARG A 149 14.30 19.15 -14.19
N THR A 150 13.93 19.70 -13.04
CA THR A 150 14.01 21.15 -12.79
C THR A 150 15.45 21.57 -12.49
N ARG A 151 15.80 22.83 -12.79
CA ARG A 151 17.17 23.37 -12.65
C ARG A 151 17.77 23.18 -11.25
N PHE A 152 16.94 23.28 -10.21
CA PHE A 152 17.36 23.18 -8.81
C PHE A 152 16.76 21.98 -8.07
N LYS A 153 16.18 21.03 -8.81
CA LYS A 153 15.49 19.87 -8.20
C LYS A 153 14.39 20.30 -7.22
N GLU A 154 13.70 21.38 -7.57
CA GLU A 154 12.64 22.00 -6.78
C GLU A 154 11.50 22.46 -7.70
N LEU A 155 10.27 22.39 -7.20
CA LEU A 155 9.07 22.73 -7.96
C LEU A 155 7.98 23.23 -7.02
N LEU A 156 7.28 24.30 -7.39
CA LEU A 156 6.13 24.79 -6.64
C LEU A 156 5.05 23.69 -6.56
N LEU A 157 4.42 23.56 -5.40
CA LEU A 157 3.32 22.60 -5.20
C LEU A 157 2.18 22.86 -6.19
N SER A 158 1.84 24.13 -6.42
CA SER A 158 0.84 24.53 -7.42
C SER A 158 1.21 24.04 -8.82
N GLU A 159 2.49 24.10 -9.21
CA GLU A 159 2.94 23.59 -10.50
C GLU A 159 2.83 22.07 -10.60
N ILE A 160 3.12 21.32 -9.53
CA ILE A 160 3.02 19.85 -9.52
C ILE A 160 1.62 19.40 -9.96
N PHE A 161 0.56 20.05 -9.49
CA PHE A 161 -0.82 19.72 -9.85
C PHE A 161 -1.14 19.92 -11.33
N HIS A 162 -0.39 20.77 -12.02
CA HIS A 162 -0.54 21.02 -13.46
C HIS A 162 0.34 20.10 -14.31
N ARG A 163 1.23 19.30 -13.71
CA ARG A 163 2.09 18.34 -14.44
C ARG A 163 1.43 16.97 -14.55
N ASN A 164 1.75 16.27 -15.62
CA ASN A 164 1.36 14.88 -15.81
C ASN A 164 2.37 13.95 -15.13
N LEU A 165 1.91 13.10 -14.20
CA LEU A 165 2.74 12.09 -13.52
C LEU A 165 3.07 10.87 -14.40
N GLY A 166 2.49 10.79 -15.60
CA GLY A 166 2.65 9.70 -16.54
C GLY A 166 1.47 8.73 -16.54
N LYS A 167 1.55 7.76 -17.45
CA LYS A 167 0.56 6.68 -17.54
C LYS A 167 0.62 5.84 -16.26
N CYS A 168 -0.53 5.39 -15.80
CA CYS A 168 -0.69 4.52 -14.63
C CYS A 168 -0.59 5.17 -13.23
N ALA A 169 -0.33 6.48 -13.13
CA ALA A 169 -0.31 7.22 -11.86
C ALA A 169 -1.73 7.60 -11.37
N TYR A 170 -2.55 6.59 -11.08
CA TYR A 170 -3.99 6.75 -10.83
C TYR A 170 -4.37 7.20 -9.41
N LEU A 171 -3.41 7.24 -8.48
CA LEU A 171 -3.66 7.55 -7.06
C LEU A 171 -3.69 9.06 -6.78
N GLY A 172 -3.34 9.89 -7.77
CA GLY A 172 -3.35 11.35 -7.68
C GLY A 172 -2.08 11.96 -7.07
N HIS A 173 -1.85 13.24 -7.33
CA HIS A 173 -0.60 13.92 -6.96
C HIS A 173 -0.33 13.94 -5.46
N MET A 174 -1.34 14.30 -4.65
CA MET A 174 -1.18 14.36 -3.20
C MET A 174 -0.85 13.00 -2.58
N TYR A 175 -1.40 11.93 -3.15
CA TYR A 175 -1.12 10.58 -2.66
C TYR A 175 0.38 10.27 -2.75
N HIS A 176 0.98 10.50 -3.92
CA HIS A 176 2.40 10.24 -4.11
C HIS A 176 3.28 11.24 -3.37
N LEU A 177 2.89 12.53 -3.35
CA LEU A 177 3.65 13.58 -2.68
C LEU A 177 3.74 13.32 -1.17
N LEU A 178 2.62 13.03 -0.50
CA LEU A 178 2.62 12.74 0.94
C LEU A 178 3.46 11.50 1.27
N ALA A 179 3.45 10.49 0.41
CA ALA A 179 4.30 9.31 0.60
C ALA A 179 5.79 9.68 0.55
N HIS A 180 6.20 10.50 -0.43
CA HIS A 180 7.59 10.96 -0.53
C HIS A 180 8.01 11.86 0.63
N LEU A 181 7.15 12.82 1.02
CA LEU A 181 7.42 13.73 2.14
C LEU A 181 7.60 12.95 3.44
N GLY A 182 6.71 12.01 3.73
CA GLY A 182 6.79 11.23 4.96
C GLY A 182 7.92 10.21 4.99
N ALA A 183 8.31 9.70 3.82
CA ALA A 183 9.52 8.88 3.64
C ALA A 183 10.81 9.72 3.70
N GLY A 184 10.73 11.05 3.62
CA GLY A 184 11.90 11.95 3.63
C GLY A 184 12.68 11.97 2.31
N THR A 185 12.10 11.48 1.22
CA THR A 185 12.71 11.53 -0.13
C THR A 185 12.43 12.83 -0.87
N LEU A 186 11.44 13.59 -0.39
CA LEU A 186 11.18 14.97 -0.75
C LEU A 186 10.99 15.79 0.52
N ASN A 187 11.25 17.09 0.44
CA ASN A 187 11.04 18.08 1.49
C ASN A 187 10.14 19.21 0.98
N SER A 188 9.35 19.79 1.89
CA SER A 188 8.53 20.97 1.61
C SER A 188 9.09 22.21 2.32
N ILE A 189 9.21 23.31 1.60
CA ILE A 189 9.72 24.59 2.12
C ILE A 189 8.72 25.70 1.79
N GLU A 190 8.34 26.48 2.79
CA GLU A 190 7.49 27.64 2.60
C GLU A 190 8.30 28.82 2.07
N THR A 191 7.83 29.46 1.01
CA THR A 191 8.45 30.63 0.38
C THR A 191 7.42 31.73 0.18
N SER A 192 7.87 32.94 -0.15
CA SER A 192 6.97 34.06 -0.47
C SER A 192 6.04 33.78 -1.66
N SER A 193 6.40 32.85 -2.53
CA SER A 193 5.63 32.45 -3.72
C SER A 193 4.78 31.19 -3.49
N GLY A 194 4.76 30.66 -2.26
CA GLY A 194 4.05 29.45 -1.87
C GLY A 194 4.98 28.28 -1.52
N LEU A 195 4.39 27.10 -1.37
CA LEU A 195 5.11 25.89 -0.96
C LEU A 195 5.94 25.31 -2.11
N VAL A 196 7.24 25.15 -1.89
CA VAL A 196 8.17 24.51 -2.81
C VAL A 196 8.46 23.09 -2.34
N ILE A 197 8.41 22.13 -3.26
CA ILE A 197 8.79 20.74 -3.04
C ILE A 197 10.16 20.50 -3.67
N ARG A 198 11.10 19.93 -2.92
CA ARG A 198 12.45 19.63 -3.41
C ARG A 198 12.95 18.27 -2.97
N MET A 199 13.96 17.76 -3.67
CA MET A 199 14.75 16.62 -3.18
C MET A 199 15.75 17.04 -2.10
#